data_AF-A0AA35WND3-F1
#
_entry.id   AF-A0AA35WND3-F1
#
_cell.length_a   1.000
_cell.length_b   1.000
_cell.length_c   1.000
_cell.angle_alpha   90.00
_cell.angle_beta   90.00
_cell.angle_gamma   90.00
#
_symmetry.space_group_name_H-M   'P 1'
#
loop_
_entity.id
_entity.type
_entity.pdbx_description
1 polymer ?
#
loop_
_entity_poly.entity_id
_entity_poly.type
_entity_poly.pdbx_seq_one_letter_code
_entity_poly.pdbx_strand_id
1 'polypeptide(L)'
;MDRRRGYHIVGSHSGVKMCRWTKSMLRGRGGCYKHTFYGIESHRCMETTPSLACANKCVFCWRHHSNPVGTEWKWKMDDPHMIVEGALENHYKMIKQFKGQSLIVHALT
;
A
#
# COMPACT_ATOMS: atom_id res chain seq x y z
N MET A 1 -0.80 -6.62 -14.00
CA MET A 1 -0.91 -5.80 -12.77
C MET A 1 0.42 -5.09 -12.57
N ASP A 2 0.37 -3.76 -12.50
CA ASP A 2 1.51 -2.93 -12.90
C ASP A 2 2.42 -2.56 -11.72
N ARG A 3 3.56 -3.25 -11.60
CA ARG A 3 4.67 -2.86 -10.71
C ARG A 3 5.12 -1.42 -10.96
N ARG A 4 4.92 -0.85 -12.17
CA ARG A 4 5.27 0.55 -12.46
C ARG A 4 4.48 1.56 -11.62
N ARG A 5 3.33 1.18 -11.05
CA ARG A 5 2.53 2.05 -10.17
C ARG A 5 2.91 1.97 -8.69
N GLY A 6 4.01 1.27 -8.38
CA GLY A 6 4.59 1.14 -7.03
C GLY A 6 3.89 0.11 -6.13
N TYR A 7 3.09 -0.79 -6.71
CA TYR A 7 2.50 -1.91 -5.98
C TYR A 7 3.47 -3.09 -5.93
N HIS A 8 3.59 -3.68 -4.75
CA HIS A 8 4.22 -4.98 -4.53
C HIS A 8 3.11 -6.04 -4.44
N ILE A 9 3.15 -7.01 -5.35
CA ILE A 9 2.18 -8.12 -5.36
C ILE A 9 2.57 -9.11 -4.27
N VAL A 10 1.58 -9.55 -3.50
CA VAL A 10 1.72 -10.57 -2.45
C VAL A 10 0.83 -11.75 -2.83
N GLY A 11 1.43 -12.93 -2.95
CA GLY A 11 0.74 -14.11 -3.46
C GLY A 11 0.19 -13.90 -4.87
N SER A 12 -1.01 -14.40 -5.11
CA SER A 12 -1.69 -14.41 -6.41
C SER A 12 -2.70 -13.27 -6.59
N HIS A 13 -3.19 -12.65 -5.50
CA HIS A 13 -4.31 -11.70 -5.56
C HIS A 13 -4.18 -10.46 -4.66
N SER A 14 -3.19 -10.41 -3.77
CA SER A 14 -3.03 -9.33 -2.80
C SER A 14 -1.96 -8.32 -3.23
N GLY A 15 -1.97 -7.14 -2.64
CA GLY A 15 -0.95 -6.14 -2.92
C GLY A 15 -0.78 -5.11 -1.82
N VAL A 16 0.45 -4.67 -1.63
CA VAL A 16 0.83 -3.61 -0.68
C VAL A 16 1.53 -2.49 -1.43
N LYS A 17 1.34 -1.26 -0.96
CA LYS A 17 1.94 -0.07 -1.55
C LYS A 17 2.35 0.93 -0.47
N MET A 18 3.41 1.68 -0.74
CA MET A 18 3.76 2.84 0.09
C MET A 18 2.70 3.93 -0.09
N CYS A 19 1.96 4.24 0.98
CA CYS A 19 0.99 5.33 0.96
C CYS A 19 1.71 6.66 0.71
N ARG A 20 1.09 7.54 -0.08
CA ARG A 20 1.59 8.89 -0.35
C ARG A 20 1.93 9.64 0.93
N TRP A 21 1.09 9.50 1.95
CA TRP A 21 1.22 10.23 3.22
C TRP A 21 2.17 9.58 4.21
N THR A 22 2.36 8.27 4.15
CA THR A 22 3.48 7.60 4.83
C THR A 22 4.80 8.19 4.32
N LYS A 23 4.98 8.27 3.00
CA LYS A 23 6.15 8.92 2.37
C LYS A 23 6.28 10.41 2.74
N SER A 24 5.18 11.14 2.81
CA SER A 24 5.17 12.56 3.20
C SER A 24 5.68 12.74 4.64
N MET A 25 5.10 11.99 5.58
CA MET A 25 5.42 12.10 6.99
C MET A 25 6.83 11.61 7.30
N LEU A 26 7.30 10.53 6.64
CA LEU A 26 8.71 10.07 6.73
C LEU A 26 9.72 11.14 6.28
N ARG A 27 9.32 12.11 5.46
CA ARG A 27 10.15 13.22 4.97
C ARG A 27 9.91 14.53 5.73
N GLY A 28 9.26 14.47 6.90
CA GLY A 28 8.94 15.64 7.71
C GLY A 28 7.89 16.58 7.11
N ARG A 29 7.10 16.14 6.12
CA ARG A 29 6.08 16.96 5.42
C ARG A 29 4.66 16.76 5.94
N GLY A 30 4.50 16.17 7.12
CA GLY A 30 3.20 15.95 7.79
C GLY A 30 2.44 14.70 7.33
N GLY A 31 1.41 14.36 8.12
CA GLY A 31 0.53 13.19 7.93
C GLY A 31 -0.73 13.48 7.09
N CYS A 32 -1.53 12.44 6.83
CA CYS A 32 -2.81 12.58 6.14
C CYS A 32 -3.92 13.11 7.06
N TYR A 33 -5.12 13.33 6.51
CA TYR A 33 -6.29 13.75 7.30
C TYR A 33 -6.58 12.83 8.50
N LYS A 34 -6.27 11.53 8.42
CA LYS A 34 -6.46 10.59 9.55
C LYS A 34 -5.54 10.88 10.72
N HIS A 35 -4.37 11.48 10.48
CA HIS A 35 -3.50 11.95 11.54
C HIS A 35 -4.17 13.11 12.30
N THR A 36 -4.68 14.10 11.56
CA THR A 36 -5.37 15.26 12.16
C THR A 36 -6.66 14.87 12.88
N PHE A 37 -7.49 14.02 12.29
CA PHE A 37 -8.83 13.72 12.83
C PHE A 37 -8.81 12.61 13.88
N TYR A 38 -7.90 11.65 13.78
CA TYR A 38 -7.93 10.43 14.60
C TYR A 38 -6.61 10.13 15.31
N GLY A 39 -5.60 11.01 15.22
CA GLY A 39 -4.29 10.77 15.82
C GLY A 39 -3.48 9.64 15.15
N ILE A 40 -3.92 9.10 14.01
CA ILE A 40 -3.25 7.98 13.35
C ILE A 40 -1.94 8.45 12.71
N GLU A 41 -0.82 7.92 13.18
CA GLU A 41 0.50 8.22 12.64
C GLU A 41 0.67 7.66 11.22
N SER A 42 0.64 8.55 10.23
CA SER A 42 0.66 8.14 8.82
C SER A 42 1.95 7.41 8.42
N HIS A 43 3.08 7.73 9.05
CA HIS A 43 4.35 7.03 8.81
C HIS A 43 4.37 5.58 9.34
N ARG A 44 3.38 5.18 10.14
CA ARG A 44 3.19 3.81 10.66
C ARG A 44 2.05 3.04 9.96
N CYS A 45 1.39 3.65 8.97
CA CYS A 45 0.30 3.03 8.24
C CYS A 45 0.80 2.16 7.08
N MET A 46 0.31 0.93 6.99
CA MET A 46 0.49 0.05 5.83
C MET A 46 -0.76 0.06 4.94
N GLU A 47 -0.64 0.57 3.72
CA GLU A 47 -1.70 0.53 2.71
C GLU A 47 -1.62 -0.79 1.94
N THR A 48 -2.61 -1.66 2.16
CA THR A 48 -2.66 -3.01 1.56
C THR A 48 -4.09 -3.37 1.16
N THR A 49 -4.23 -4.31 0.22
CA THR A 49 -5.50 -4.94 -0.13
C THR A 49 -5.31 -6.45 -0.31
N PRO A 50 -6.19 -7.29 0.27
CA PRO A 50 -6.21 -8.72 -0.02
C PRO A 50 -6.89 -9.02 -1.36
N SER A 51 -7.38 -8.02 -2.10
CA SER A 51 -7.98 -8.23 -3.41
C SER A 51 -7.62 -7.08 -4.36
N LEU A 52 -6.85 -7.40 -5.39
CA LEU A 52 -6.61 -6.52 -6.53
C LEU A 52 -7.71 -6.63 -7.59
N ALA A 53 -8.71 -7.48 -7.36
CA ALA A 53 -9.88 -7.65 -8.18
C ALA A 53 -11.07 -6.85 -7.63
N CYS A 54 -11.91 -6.35 -8.54
CA CYS A 54 -13.13 -5.62 -8.19
C CYS A 54 -14.23 -5.96 -9.20
N ALA A 55 -15.46 -6.10 -8.72
CA ALA A 55 -16.64 -6.35 -9.54
C ALA A 55 -17.11 -5.09 -10.31
N ASN A 56 -16.65 -3.90 -9.90
CA ASN A 56 -17.10 -2.62 -10.43
C ASN A 56 -16.08 -1.97 -11.37
N LYS A 57 -16.59 -1.20 -12.33
CA LYS A 57 -15.81 -0.36 -13.25
C LYS A 57 -16.14 1.12 -13.06
N CYS A 58 -15.88 1.63 -11.86
CA CYS A 58 -16.22 3.01 -11.52
C CYS A 58 -15.38 4.02 -12.32
N VAL A 59 -16.00 5.12 -12.76
CA VAL A 59 -15.33 6.19 -13.54
C VAL A 59 -14.23 6.91 -12.76
N PHE A 60 -14.32 6.91 -11.43
CA PHE A 60 -13.34 7.53 -10.52
C PHE A 60 -12.26 6.54 -10.05
N CYS A 61 -12.37 5.25 -10.40
CA CYS A 61 -11.37 4.28 -9.96
C CYS A 61 -10.10 4.45 -10.79
N TRP A 62 -8.96 4.63 -10.11
CA TRP A 62 -7.66 4.83 -10.74
C TRP A 62 -7.09 3.55 -11.37
N ARG A 63 -7.82 2.44 -11.32
CA ARG A 63 -7.50 1.18 -11.99
C ARG A 63 -7.54 1.40 -13.50
N HIS A 64 -6.58 0.82 -14.22
CA HIS A 64 -6.53 0.96 -15.68
C HIS A 64 -7.84 0.46 -16.32
N HIS A 65 -8.45 1.24 -17.23
CA HIS A 65 -9.78 0.98 -17.78
C HIS A 65 -9.89 -0.30 -18.61
N SER A 66 -8.76 -0.84 -19.08
CA SER A 66 -8.71 -2.15 -19.75
C SER A 66 -8.68 -3.35 -18.79
N ASN A 67 -8.54 -3.13 -17.48
CA ASN A 67 -8.59 -4.23 -16.52
C ASN A 67 -10.01 -4.81 -16.47
N PRO A 68 -10.16 -6.13 -16.60
CA PRO A 68 -11.47 -6.76 -16.50
C PRO A 68 -12.04 -6.62 -15.08
N VAL A 69 -13.36 -6.53 -15.00
CA VAL A 69 -14.09 -6.73 -13.74
C VAL A 69 -14.01 -8.20 -13.36
N GLY A 70 -13.84 -8.47 -12.08
CA GLY A 70 -13.95 -9.81 -11.51
C GLY A 70 -15.30 -9.91 -10.82
N THR A 71 -16.32 -10.39 -11.52
CA THR A 71 -17.65 -10.69 -10.94
C THR A 71 -17.68 -12.01 -10.18
N GLU A 72 -16.65 -12.84 -10.38
CA GLU A 72 -16.45 -14.12 -9.72
C GLU A 72 -15.00 -14.23 -9.24
N TRP A 73 -14.79 -14.98 -8.16
CA TRP A 73 -13.46 -15.25 -7.61
C TRP A 73 -12.75 -16.35 -8.41
N LYS A 74 -11.65 -16.00 -9.08
CA LYS A 74 -10.88 -16.91 -9.95
C LYS A 74 -9.47 -17.20 -9.46
N TRP A 75 -9.05 -16.57 -8.36
CA TRP A 75 -7.70 -16.73 -7.82
C TRP A 75 -7.63 -17.87 -6.81
N LYS A 76 -6.44 -18.42 -6.60
CA LYS A 76 -6.20 -19.31 -5.47
C LYS A 76 -6.44 -18.50 -4.19
N MET A 77 -7.21 -19.02 -3.25
CA MET A 77 -7.33 -18.39 -1.94
C MET A 77 -6.01 -18.61 -1.20
N ASP A 78 -5.20 -17.57 -1.16
CA ASP A 78 -3.91 -17.62 -0.48
C ASP A 78 -4.12 -17.55 1.04
N ASP A 79 -3.23 -18.19 1.77
CA ASP A 79 -3.29 -18.26 3.23
C ASP A 79 -3.23 -16.85 3.86
N PRO A 80 -4.11 -16.51 4.82
CA PRO A 80 -4.13 -15.19 5.44
C PRO A 80 -2.82 -14.79 6.12
N HIS A 81 -2.12 -15.72 6.79
CA HIS A 81 -0.85 -15.42 7.44
C HIS A 81 0.21 -15.08 6.39
N MET A 82 0.29 -15.87 5.32
CA MET A 82 1.21 -15.58 4.20
C MET A 82 0.96 -14.19 3.59
N ILE A 83 -0.31 -13.78 3.44
CA ILE A 83 -0.66 -12.45 2.91
C ILE A 83 -0.15 -11.35 3.85
N VAL A 84 -0.40 -11.46 5.15
CA VAL A 84 0.01 -10.45 6.14
C VAL A 84 1.53 -10.37 6.24
N GLU A 85 2.22 -11.51 6.34
CA GLU A 85 3.68 -11.57 6.42
C GLU A 85 4.33 -10.98 5.16
N GLY A 86 3.86 -11.37 3.98
CA GLY A 86 4.36 -10.84 2.71
C GLY A 86 4.09 -9.34 2.55
N ALA A 87 2.95 -8.85 3.03
CA ALA A 87 2.64 -7.42 3.02
C ALA A 87 3.57 -6.64 3.97
N LEU A 88 3.77 -7.13 5.19
CA LEU A 88 4.69 -6.54 6.17
C LEU A 88 6.12 -6.50 5.65
N GLU A 89 6.63 -7.61 5.10
CA GLU A 89 7.98 -7.71 4.57
C GLU A 89 8.21 -6.67 3.45
N ASN A 90 7.29 -6.59 2.49
CA ASN A 90 7.38 -5.62 1.40
C ASN A 90 7.21 -4.17 1.89
N HIS A 91 6.32 -3.92 2.86
CA HIS A 91 6.14 -2.60 3.45
C HIS A 91 7.42 -2.12 4.15
N TYR A 92 8.03 -2.97 5.00
CA TYR A 92 9.29 -2.66 5.65
C TYR A 92 10.45 -2.49 4.68
N LYS A 93 10.53 -3.30 3.60
CA LYS A 93 11.51 -3.09 2.52
C LYS A 93 11.36 -1.70 1.90
N MET A 94 10.14 -1.25 1.62
CA MET A 94 9.89 0.09 1.09
C MET A 94 10.23 1.20 2.10
N ILE A 95 9.94 1.03 3.40
CA ILE A 95 10.36 1.98 4.45
C ILE A 95 11.88 2.08 4.51
N LYS A 96 12.60 0.95 4.48
CA LYS A 96 14.07 0.92 4.59
C LYS A 96 14.77 1.69 3.47
N GLN A 97 14.16 1.82 2.28
CA GLN A 97 14.69 2.64 1.17
C GLN A 97 14.76 4.14 1.48
N PHE A 98 14.09 4.59 2.54
CA PHE A 98 14.18 5.98 3.01
C PHE A 98 15.43 6.21 3.87
N LYS A 99 16.01 5.17 4.48
CA LYS A 99 17.22 5.30 5.31
C LYS A 99 18.35 6.00 4.55
N GLY A 100 18.94 7.04 5.15
CA GLY A 100 20.06 7.81 4.57
C GLY A 100 19.64 8.98 3.67
N GLN A 101 18.35 9.24 3.48
CA GLN A 101 17.92 10.48 2.81
C GLN A 101 18.10 11.68 3.75
N SER A 102 18.85 12.69 3.31
CA SER A 102 19.19 13.93 4.03
C SER A 102 18.00 14.74 4.59
N LEU A 103 16.76 14.42 4.19
CA LEU A 103 15.52 15.10 4.61
C LEU A 103 14.66 14.28 5.59
N ILE A 104 15.18 13.20 6.18
CA ILE A 104 14.48 12.48 7.26
C ILE A 104 14.86 13.13 8.57
N VAL A 105 14.10 14.16 8.91
CA VAL A 105 14.23 14.86 10.18
C VAL A 105 13.17 14.25 11.12
N HIS A 106 13.62 13.60 12.20
CA HIS A 106 12.82 13.19 13.36
C HIS A 106 11.69 12.15 13.17
N ALA A 107 11.98 10.92 12.75
CA ALA A 107 10.99 9.83 12.84
C ALA A 107 11.54 8.50 13.39
N LEU A 108 12.78 8.46 13.88
CA LEU A 108 13.42 7.23 14.38
C LEU A 108 14.19 7.43 15.70
N THR A 109 13.96 8.54 16.39
CA THR A 109 14.39 8.78 17.78
C THR A 109 13.17 8.88 18.66
#